data_AF-A0A429IXU1-F1
#
_entry.id   AF-A0A429IXU1-F1
#
_cell.length_a   1.000
_cell.length_b   1.000
_cell.length_c   1.000
_cell.angle_alpha   90.00
_cell.angle_beta   90.00
_cell.angle_gamma   90.00
#
_symmetry.space_group_name_H-M   'P 1'
#
loop_
_entity.id
_entity.type
_entity.pdbx_description
1 polymer ?
#
loop_
_entity_poly.entity_id
_entity_poly.type
_entity_poly.pdbx_seq_one_letter_code
_entity_poly.pdbx_strand_id
1 'polypeptide(L)'
;MLCSGQAPAALQLTTLVIAAHTTAASGGAEEDGLTHLSALSVRQLEDVLDCLVRGSFMGVWYREPGTGELRWRPLTAPADAYLRRPSG
;
A
#
# COMPACT_ATOMS: atom_id res chain seq x y z
N MET A 1 -5.10 -10.58 -12.83
CA MET A 1 -5.27 -9.25 -13.49
C MET A 1 -6.11 -8.38 -12.56
N LEU A 2 -5.51 -7.52 -11.74
CA LEU A 2 -6.25 -6.56 -10.90
C LEU A 2 -6.02 -5.09 -11.34
N CYS A 3 -5.21 -4.90 -12.38
CA CYS A 3 -4.68 -3.58 -12.74
C CYS A 3 -5.15 -3.15 -14.17
N SER A 4 -6.42 -3.39 -14.53
CA SER A 4 -7.08 -2.74 -15.69
C SER A 4 -8.62 -2.88 -15.65
N GLY A 5 -9.33 -1.74 -15.66
CA GLY A 5 -10.80 -1.66 -15.70
C GLY A 5 -11.43 -1.68 -14.29
N GLN A 6 -12.20 -0.63 -13.98
CA GLN A 6 -12.89 -0.35 -12.71
C GLN A 6 -12.67 -1.39 -11.59
N ALA A 7 -11.72 -1.09 -10.70
CA ALA A 7 -11.39 -1.94 -9.57
C ALA A 7 -12.67 -2.29 -8.76
N PRO A 8 -12.85 -3.57 -8.38
CA PRO A 8 -13.93 -3.94 -7.46
C PRO A 8 -13.90 -3.06 -6.21
N ALA A 9 -15.07 -2.73 -5.64
CA ALA A 9 -15.16 -1.86 -4.46
C ALA A 9 -14.27 -2.33 -3.31
N ALA A 10 -14.12 -3.65 -3.12
CA ALA A 10 -13.21 -4.24 -2.15
C ALA A 10 -11.75 -3.79 -2.35
N LEU A 11 -11.27 -3.68 -3.59
CA LEU A 11 -9.90 -3.25 -3.89
C LEU A 11 -9.70 -1.75 -3.63
N GLN A 12 -10.70 -0.92 -3.92
CA GLN A 12 -10.69 0.50 -3.59
C GLN A 12 -10.66 0.73 -2.07
N LEU A 13 -11.52 0.02 -1.33
CA LEU A 13 -11.57 0.05 0.13
C LEU A 13 -10.25 -0.44 0.74
N THR A 14 -9.67 -1.52 0.20
CA THR A 14 -8.36 -2.03 0.65
C THR A 14 -7.27 -0.98 0.46
N THR A 15 -7.25 -0.32 -0.69
CA THR A 15 -6.26 0.74 -0.97
C THR A 15 -6.44 1.92 0.00
N LEU A 16 -7.68 2.28 0.33
CA LEU A 16 -7.98 3.31 1.32
C LEU A 16 -7.54 2.90 2.73
N VAL A 17 -7.79 1.65 3.12
CA VAL A 17 -7.34 1.08 4.40
C VAL A 17 -5.80 1.12 4.48
N ILE A 18 -5.10 0.69 3.43
CA ILE A 18 -3.63 0.77 3.35
C ILE A 18 -3.18 2.22 3.50
N ALA A 19 -3.80 3.17 2.77
CA ALA A 19 -3.47 4.59 2.85
C ALA A 19 -3.69 5.16 4.26
N ALA A 20 -4.76 4.76 4.95
CA ALA A 20 -5.05 5.19 6.32
C ALA A 20 -4.01 4.68 7.34
N HIS A 21 -3.42 3.51 7.10
CA HIS A 21 -2.34 2.94 7.91
C HIS A 21 -0.94 3.36 7.42
N THR A 22 -0.87 4.34 6.52
CA THR A 22 0.37 4.84 5.95
C THR A 22 0.70 6.22 6.50
N THR A 23 1.90 6.36 7.05
CA THR A 23 2.51 7.64 7.40
C THR A 23 3.50 8.08 6.31
N ALA A 24 4.11 9.26 6.45
CA ALA A 24 5.08 9.78 5.48
C ALA A 24 6.31 8.86 5.26
N ALA A 25 6.68 8.04 6.24
CA ALA A 25 7.89 7.22 6.19
C ALA A 25 7.61 5.71 6.03
N SER A 26 6.47 5.24 6.55
CA SER A 26 6.14 3.82 6.62
C SER A 26 4.65 3.62 6.87
N GLY A 27 4.15 2.43 6.59
CA GLY A 27 2.87 1.97 7.09
C GLY A 27 2.96 0.54 7.59
N GLY A 28 1.94 0.13 8.32
CA GLY A 28 1.82 -1.24 8.78
C GLY A 28 0.58 -1.46 9.62
N ALA A 29 0.14 -2.71 9.65
CA ALA A 29 -0.98 -3.16 10.47
C ALA A 29 -0.95 -4.69 10.60
N GLU A 30 -1.70 -5.21 11.56
CA GLU A 30 -1.93 -6.65 11.71
C GLU A 30 -2.67 -7.21 10.49
N GLU A 31 -2.21 -8.36 9.99
CA GLU A 31 -2.80 -9.05 8.85
C GLU A 31 -4.29 -9.36 9.05
N ASP A 32 -4.66 -9.84 10.23
CA ASP A 32 -6.05 -10.17 10.57
C ASP A 32 -6.94 -8.92 10.56
N GLY A 33 -6.44 -7.79 11.05
CA GLY A 33 -7.15 -6.52 10.99
C GLY A 33 -7.35 -6.04 9.56
N LEU A 34 -6.33 -6.14 8.71
CA LEU A 34 -6.42 -5.75 7.30
C LEU A 34 -7.37 -6.63 6.51
N THR A 35 -7.31 -7.95 6.67
CA THR A 35 -8.21 -8.90 6.00
C THR A 35 -9.66 -8.70 6.43
N HIS A 36 -9.90 -8.42 7.72
CA HIS A 36 -11.23 -8.09 8.22
C HIS A 36 -11.80 -6.79 7.62
N LEU A 37 -11.01 -5.71 7.61
CA LEU A 37 -11.44 -4.40 7.09
C LEU A 37 -11.63 -4.39 5.57
N SER A 38 -10.81 -5.16 4.86
CA SER A 38 -10.86 -5.27 3.40
C SER A 38 -11.86 -6.31 2.89
N ALA A 39 -12.34 -7.19 3.77
CA ALA A 39 -13.08 -8.41 3.42
C ALA A 39 -12.34 -9.25 2.35
N LEU A 40 -11.01 -9.26 2.39
CA LEU A 40 -10.15 -10.04 1.49
C LEU A 40 -9.49 -11.18 2.25
N SER A 41 -9.17 -12.26 1.52
CA SER A 41 -8.22 -13.25 2.02
C SER A 41 -6.80 -12.67 2.09
N VAL A 42 -5.95 -13.24 2.93
CA VAL A 42 -4.52 -12.87 3.04
C VAL A 42 -3.85 -12.82 1.67
N ARG A 43 -4.04 -13.87 0.85
CA ARG A 43 -3.44 -13.93 -0.49
C ARG A 43 -3.89 -12.79 -1.41
N GLN A 44 -5.17 -12.41 -1.34
CA GLN A 44 -5.68 -11.27 -2.12
C GLN A 44 -5.15 -9.93 -1.62
N LEU A 45 -4.94 -9.80 -0.30
CA LEU A 45 -4.32 -8.63 0.29
C LEU A 45 -2.86 -8.49 -0.17
N GLU A 46 -2.09 -9.58 -0.17
CA GLU A 46 -0.72 -9.63 -0.69
C GLU A 46 -0.68 -9.28 -2.20
N ASP A 47 -1.61 -9.81 -3.01
CA ASP A 47 -1.73 -9.47 -4.42
C ASP A 47 -1.99 -7.97 -4.65
N VAL A 48 -2.74 -7.32 -3.77
CA VAL A 48 -3.00 -5.87 -3.81
C VAL A 48 -1.72 -5.10 -3.47
N LEU A 49 -1.01 -5.48 -2.40
CA LEU A 49 0.28 -4.88 -2.04
C LEU A 49 1.29 -5.01 -3.20
N ASP A 50 1.34 -6.15 -3.87
CA ASP A 50 2.15 -6.37 -5.06
C ASP A 50 1.70 -5.52 -6.27
N CYS A 51 0.38 -5.32 -6.48
CA CYS A 51 -0.09 -4.38 -7.52
C CYS A 51 0.32 -2.93 -7.16
N LEU A 52 0.33 -2.54 -5.87
CA LEU A 52 0.77 -1.20 -5.44
C LEU A 52 2.28 -0.99 -5.63
N VAL A 53 3.10 -2.03 -5.39
CA VAL A 53 4.54 -2.00 -5.68
C VAL A 53 4.79 -1.90 -7.18
N ARG A 54 4.15 -2.76 -8.00
CA ARG A 54 4.26 -2.72 -9.46
C ARG A 54 3.77 -1.40 -10.05
N GLY A 55 2.72 -0.82 -9.46
CA GLY A 55 2.15 0.47 -9.84
C GLY A 55 2.98 1.68 -9.39
N SER A 56 4.11 1.48 -8.70
CA SER A 56 4.93 2.57 -8.14
C SER A 56 4.15 3.50 -7.19
N PHE A 57 3.18 2.96 -6.45
CA PHE A 57 2.53 3.65 -5.33
C PHE A 57 3.18 3.31 -3.98
N MET A 58 3.83 2.15 -3.91
CA MET A 58 4.54 1.63 -2.75
C MET A 58 5.94 1.19 -3.17
N GLY A 59 6.94 1.38 -2.31
CA GLY A 59 8.30 0.95 -2.60
C GLY A 59 8.48 -0.55 -2.36
N VAL A 60 8.13 -1.01 -1.16
CA VAL A 60 8.23 -2.40 -0.75
C VAL A 60 7.26 -2.69 0.38
N TRP A 61 6.83 -3.95 0.50
CA TRP A 61 6.15 -4.48 1.67
C TRP A 61 6.81 -5.79 2.11
N TYR A 62 6.63 -6.15 3.37
CA TYR A 62 7.13 -7.39 3.94
C TYR A 62 6.31 -7.77 5.17
N ARG A 63 6.34 -9.05 5.54
CA ARG A 63 5.75 -9.57 6.78
C ARG A 63 6.79 -9.49 7.90
N GLU A 64 6.46 -8.83 9.00
CA GLU A 64 7.34 -8.72 10.15
C GLU A 64 7.40 -10.08 10.88
N PRO A 65 8.60 -10.68 11.04
CA PRO A 65 8.74 -11.97 11.67
C PRO A 65 8.27 -11.95 13.13
N GLY A 66 7.46 -12.92 13.52
CA GLY A 66 7.04 -13.13 14.92
C GLY A 66 5.90 -12.24 15.41
N THR A 67 5.50 -11.21 14.66
CA THR A 67 4.36 -10.35 15.03
C THR A 67 3.12 -10.58 14.17
N GLY A 68 3.27 -11.12 12.96
CA GLY A 68 2.16 -11.26 12.02
C GLY A 68 1.69 -9.93 11.42
N GLU A 69 2.47 -8.86 11.59
CA GLU A 69 2.19 -7.57 10.97
C GLU A 69 2.66 -7.56 9.52
N LEU A 70 1.86 -6.92 8.66
CA LEU A 70 2.30 -6.49 7.35
C LEU A 70 2.84 -5.07 7.48
N ARG A 71 4.08 -4.87 7.03
CA ARG A 71 4.80 -3.59 7.01
C ARG A 71 5.05 -3.17 5.58
N TRP A 72 5.00 -1.87 5.30
CA TRP A 72 5.35 -1.34 4.00
C TRP A 72 5.98 0.05 4.06
N ARG A 73 6.65 0.43 2.98
CA ARG A 73 7.26 1.74 2.80
C ARG A 73 6.67 2.43 1.58
N PRO A 74 6.10 3.64 1.73
CA PRO A 74 5.72 4.46 0.60
C PRO A 74 6.91 4.72 -0.32
N LEU A 75 6.63 4.96 -1.58
CA LEU A 75 7.61 5.64 -2.44
C LEU A 75 7.75 7.06 -1.90
N THR A 76 8.81 7.30 -1.12
CA THR A 76 9.21 8.66 -0.79
C THR A 76 9.60 9.33 -2.10
N ALA A 77 8.89 10.40 -2.46
CA ALA A 77 9.36 11.27 -3.53
C ALA A 77 10.79 11.70 -3.17
N PRO A 78 11.76 11.66 -4.10
CA PRO A 78 13.08 12.20 -3.81
C PRO A 78 12.89 13.64 -3.34
N ALA A 79 13.55 14.02 -2.24
CA ALA A 79 13.44 15.35 -1.64
C ALA A 79 13.67 16.48 -2.67
N ASP A 80 14.40 16.18 -3.75
CA ASP A 80 14.67 17.07 -4.89
C ASP A 80 13.46 17.39 -5.77
N ALA A 81 12.37 16.61 -5.71
CA ALA A 81 11.14 16.88 -6.44
C ALA A 81 10.45 18.17 -5.96
N TYR A 82 10.69 18.58 -4.71
CA TYR A 82 10.17 19.83 -4.15
C TYR A 82 11.05 21.05 -4.46
N LEU A 83 12.28 20.85 -4.95
CA LEU A 83 13.21 21.94 -5.28
C LEU A 83 13.13 22.38 -6.76
N ARG A 84 12.59 21.56 -7.67
CA ARG A 84 12.25 22.00 -9.03
C ARG A 84 10.85 22.62 -9.09
N ARG A 85 10.66 23.75 -8.42
CA ARG A 85 9.62 24.68 -8.86
C ARG A 85 10.24 25.51 -10.00
N PRO A 86 9.68 25.53 -11.23
CA PRO A 86 10.14 26.46 -12.24
C PRO A 86 9.76 27.87 -11.78
N SER A 87 10.75 28.62 -11.32
CA SER A 87 10.68 30.09 -11.32
C SER A 87 10.49 30.50 -12.78
N GLY A 88 9.49 31.36 -13.01
CA GLY A 88 9.04 31.77 -14.35
C GLY A 88 10.08 32.50 -15.20
#